data_AF-A0A7Y1U261-F1
#
_entry.id   AF-A0A7Y1U261-F1
#
_cell.length_a   1.000
_cell.length_b   1.000
_cell.length_c   1.000
_cell.angle_alpha   90.00
_cell.angle_beta   90.00
_cell.angle_gamma   90.00
#
_symmetry.space_group_name_H-M   'P 1'
#
loop_
_entity.id
_entity.type
_entity.pdbx_description
1 polymer ?
#
loop_
_entity_poly.entity_id
_entity_poly.type
_entity_poly.pdbx_seq_one_letter_code
_entity_poly.pdbx_strand_id
1 'polypeptide(L)'
;EVPESIEASSAEDYIAQASELALAAWRDRGVEGEVPFGDGNAPATVPVGILSLEFLIHAWDFATAIGAPVSSPAPLTAFVQELGAMIIQPDNRGEGKGFAEETTTSSDDPLVQLMAFTGRQT
;
A
#
# COMPACT_ATOMS: atom_id res chain seq x y z
N GLU A 1 12.74 18.20 5.48
CA GLU A 1 13.24 18.37 4.10
C GLU A 1 13.42 16.97 3.52
N VAL A 2 12.94 16.71 2.29
CA VAL A 2 13.11 15.40 1.66
C VAL A 2 14.51 15.36 1.05
N PRO A 3 15.38 14.39 1.41
CA PRO A 3 16.73 14.33 0.87
C PRO A 3 16.72 14.11 -0.65
N GLU A 4 17.63 14.77 -1.35
CA GLU A 4 17.76 14.73 -2.81
C GLU A 4 18.27 13.36 -3.32
N SER A 5 18.99 12.62 -2.47
CA SER A 5 19.36 11.21 -2.68
C SER A 5 19.40 10.44 -1.36
N ILE A 6 19.09 9.13 -1.43
CA ILE A 6 19.25 8.19 -0.31
C ILE A 6 20.50 7.36 -0.59
N GLU A 7 21.54 7.55 0.20
CA GLU A 7 22.73 6.69 0.18
C GLU A 7 22.39 5.37 0.88
N ALA A 8 22.44 4.26 0.14
CA ALA A 8 22.05 2.94 0.62
C ALA A 8 23.06 1.87 0.23
N SER A 9 23.32 0.95 1.15
CA SER A 9 24.24 -0.18 0.97
C SER A 9 23.60 -1.40 0.31
N SER A 10 22.27 -1.44 0.23
CA SER A 10 21.48 -2.51 -0.40
C SER A 10 20.09 -1.99 -0.81
N ALA A 11 19.34 -2.79 -1.56
CA ALA A 11 17.94 -2.48 -1.89
C ALA A 11 17.04 -2.45 -0.64
N GLU A 12 17.29 -3.33 0.32
CA GLU A 12 16.58 -3.35 1.61
C GLU A 12 16.82 -2.05 2.38
N ASP A 13 18.09 -1.65 2.48
CA ASP A 13 18.51 -0.41 3.16
C ASP A 13 17.87 0.82 2.51
N TYR A 14 17.86 0.87 1.17
CA TYR A 14 17.18 1.93 0.43
C TYR A 14 15.68 2.00 0.76
N ILE A 15 14.98 0.87 0.69
CA ILE A 15 13.53 0.80 0.95
C ILE A 15 13.24 1.19 2.40
N ALA A 16 14.02 0.69 3.36
CA ALA A 16 13.85 1.02 4.78
C ALA A 16 13.99 2.53 5.04
N GLN A 17 15.03 3.14 4.48
CA GLN A 17 15.27 4.58 4.62
C GLN A 17 14.17 5.41 3.93
N ALA A 18 13.77 5.05 2.71
CA ALA A 18 12.71 5.75 1.98
C ALA A 18 11.36 5.69 2.72
N SER A 19 11.00 4.51 3.23
CA SER A 19 9.77 4.31 4.00
C SER A 19 9.79 5.06 5.33
N GLU A 20 10.91 5.08 6.04
CA GLU A 20 11.01 5.80 7.32
C GLU A 20 10.86 7.32 7.15
N LEU A 21 11.37 7.90 6.06
CA LEU A 21 11.17 9.34 5.78
C LEU A 21 9.68 9.69 5.63
N ALA A 22 8.93 8.88 4.88
CA ALA A 22 7.49 9.09 4.70
C ALA A 22 6.73 8.90 6.02
N LEU A 23 7.07 7.85 6.78
CA LEU A 23 6.43 7.55 8.07
C LEU A 23 6.74 8.63 9.11
N ALA A 24 7.99 9.09 9.21
CA ALA A 24 8.40 10.14 10.13
C ALA A 24 7.67 11.46 9.84
N ALA A 25 7.54 11.84 8.56
CA ALA A 25 6.79 13.03 8.16
C ALA A 25 5.32 12.96 8.61
N TRP A 26 4.68 11.80 8.48
CA TRP A 26 3.30 11.60 8.93
C TRP A 26 3.16 11.55 10.45
N ARG A 27 4.14 11.00 11.17
CA ARG A 27 4.17 11.02 12.64
C ARG A 27 4.29 12.44 13.18
N ASP A 28 5.16 13.26 12.58
CA ASP A 28 5.34 14.66 12.98
C ASP A 28 4.10 15.51 12.65
N ARG A 29 3.57 15.35 11.44
CA ARG A 29 2.42 16.12 10.98
C ARG A 29 1.12 15.74 11.71
N GLY A 30 0.92 14.44 11.97
CA GLY A 30 -0.35 13.87 12.45
C GLY A 30 -1.35 13.51 11.35
N VAL A 31 -2.54 13.05 11.74
CA VAL A 31 -3.59 12.56 10.82
C VAL A 31 -4.92 13.31 10.93
N GLU A 32 -4.91 14.47 11.58
CA GLU A 32 -6.09 15.33 11.71
C GLU A 32 -6.27 16.25 10.50
N GLY A 33 -7.53 16.57 10.20
CA GLY A 33 -7.89 17.52 9.15
C GLY A 33 -7.61 17.03 7.73
N GLU A 34 -7.49 17.98 6.81
CA GLU A 34 -7.26 17.71 5.39
C GLU A 34 -5.81 18.01 4.98
N VAL A 35 -5.39 17.44 3.85
CA VAL A 35 -4.12 17.73 3.15
C VAL A 35 -4.34 17.91 1.67
N PRO A 36 -3.43 18.64 1.00
CA PRO A 36 -3.32 18.58 -0.45
C PRO A 36 -3.16 17.14 -0.95
N PHE A 37 -3.98 16.76 -1.92
CA PHE A 37 -3.94 15.44 -2.55
C PHE A 37 -4.48 15.53 -3.99
N GLY A 38 -3.63 15.18 -4.97
CA GLY A 38 -3.91 15.44 -6.38
C GLY A 38 -4.15 16.93 -6.64
N ASP A 39 -5.20 17.26 -7.38
CA ASP A 39 -5.61 18.65 -7.66
C ASP A 39 -6.46 19.28 -6.54
N GLY A 40 -6.72 18.56 -5.45
CA GLY A 40 -7.63 18.98 -4.38
C GLY A 40 -7.07 18.75 -2.97
N ASN A 41 -7.98 18.57 -2.01
CA ASN A 41 -7.65 18.14 -0.65
C ASN A 41 -8.37 16.84 -0.32
N ALA A 42 -7.81 16.08 0.62
CA ALA A 42 -8.44 14.89 1.18
C ALA A 42 -8.21 14.85 2.70
N PRO A 43 -9.08 14.16 3.47
CA PRO A 43 -8.77 13.83 4.86
C PRO A 43 -7.39 13.19 4.95
N ALA A 44 -6.57 13.64 5.90
CA ALA A 44 -5.21 13.18 6.11
C ALA A 44 -5.08 11.65 6.25
N THR A 45 -6.13 11.01 6.77
CA THR A 45 -6.25 9.55 6.90
C THR A 45 -6.22 8.81 5.56
N VAL A 46 -6.62 9.45 4.45
CA VAL A 46 -6.62 8.84 3.11
C VAL A 46 -5.19 8.59 2.61
N PRO A 47 -4.33 9.60 2.39
CA PRO A 47 -2.98 9.37 1.90
C PRO A 47 -2.08 8.61 2.90
N VAL A 48 -2.34 8.70 4.21
CA VAL A 48 -1.68 7.81 5.19
C VAL A 48 -2.12 6.36 5.01
N GLY A 49 -3.42 6.14 4.82
CA GLY A 49 -3.98 4.81 4.56
C GLY A 49 -3.39 4.18 3.30
N ILE A 50 -3.14 4.99 2.26
CA ILE A 50 -2.46 4.54 1.04
C ILE A 50 -1.11 3.91 1.36
N LEU A 51 -0.29 4.48 2.27
CA LEU A 51 1.00 3.85 2.62
C LEU A 51 0.85 2.43 3.17
N SER A 52 -0.26 2.12 3.85
CA SER A 52 -0.52 0.76 4.34
C SER A 52 -0.80 -0.21 3.19
N LEU A 53 -1.49 0.25 2.14
CA LEU A 53 -1.69 -0.48 0.90
C LEU A 53 -0.36 -0.69 0.18
N GLU A 54 0.37 0.40 -0.09
CA GLU A 54 1.65 0.37 -0.82
C GLU A 54 2.64 -0.61 -0.18
N PHE A 55 2.80 -0.59 1.15
CA PHE A 55 3.74 -1.48 1.82
C PHE A 55 3.31 -2.95 1.78
N LEU A 56 2.08 -3.27 2.16
CA LEU A 56 1.67 -4.67 2.27
C LEU A 56 1.55 -5.33 0.89
N ILE A 57 0.95 -4.61 -0.06
CA ILE A 57 0.73 -5.09 -1.42
C ILE A 57 2.07 -5.32 -2.12
N HIS A 58 2.99 -4.35 -2.08
CA HIS A 58 4.26 -4.48 -2.79
C HIS A 58 5.26 -5.39 -2.09
N ALA A 59 5.15 -5.56 -0.76
CA ALA A 59 5.87 -6.63 -0.08
C ALA A 59 5.45 -8.00 -0.62
N TRP A 60 4.15 -8.23 -0.84
CA TRP A 60 3.65 -9.46 -1.45
C TRP A 60 4.11 -9.62 -2.91
N ASP A 61 4.07 -8.55 -3.71
CA ASP A 61 4.55 -8.58 -5.10
C ASP A 61 6.01 -8.99 -5.17
N PHE A 62 6.86 -8.37 -4.35
CA PHE A 62 8.29 -8.63 -4.33
C PHE A 62 8.58 -10.07 -3.85
N ALA A 63 7.96 -10.48 -2.74
CA ALA A 63 8.03 -11.84 -2.20
C ALA A 63 7.66 -12.90 -3.23
N THR A 64 6.57 -12.68 -3.95
CA THR A 64 6.08 -13.58 -5.01
C THR A 64 7.07 -13.65 -6.18
N ALA A 65 7.59 -12.49 -6.62
CA ALA A 65 8.54 -12.42 -7.73
C ALA A 65 9.84 -13.19 -7.47
N ILE A 66 10.31 -13.23 -6.21
CA ILE A 66 11.53 -13.94 -5.83
C ILE A 66 11.28 -15.36 -5.29
N GLY A 67 10.02 -15.82 -5.25
CA GLY A 67 9.65 -17.13 -4.73
C GLY A 67 9.86 -17.29 -3.22
N ALA A 68 9.84 -16.19 -2.46
CA ALA A 68 9.99 -16.18 -1.01
C ALA A 68 8.67 -15.73 -0.36
N PRO A 69 7.72 -16.65 -0.10
CA PRO A 69 6.39 -16.27 0.37
C PRO A 69 6.44 -15.49 1.68
N VAL A 70 5.59 -14.48 1.77
CA VAL A 70 5.41 -13.63 2.94
C VAL A 70 4.05 -13.91 3.57
N SER A 71 3.94 -13.72 4.88
CA SER A 71 2.67 -13.75 5.61
C SER A 71 2.45 -12.43 6.34
N SER A 72 1.18 -12.09 6.56
CA SER A 72 0.77 -10.93 7.32
C SER A 72 -0.20 -11.36 8.44
N PRO A 73 -0.10 -10.80 9.65
CA PRO A 73 -1.09 -11.04 10.69
C PRO A 73 -2.50 -10.71 10.20
N ALA A 74 -3.45 -11.63 10.41
CA ALA A 74 -4.83 -11.44 9.96
C ALA A 74 -5.47 -10.09 10.36
N PRO A 75 -5.26 -9.55 11.59
CA PRO A 75 -5.78 -8.23 11.94
C PRO A 75 -5.19 -7.08 11.09
N LEU A 76 -3.90 -7.15 10.75
CA LEU A 76 -3.27 -6.16 9.89
C LEU A 76 -3.86 -6.24 8.48
N THR A 77 -3.97 -7.46 7.94
CA THR A 77 -4.54 -7.66 6.62
C THR A 77 -5.99 -7.18 6.53
N ALA A 78 -6.80 -7.46 7.56
CA ALA A 78 -8.19 -6.99 7.62
C ALA A 78 -8.26 -5.44 7.65
N PHE A 79 -7.41 -4.79 8.44
CA PHE A 79 -7.31 -3.34 8.46
C PHE A 79 -6.94 -2.76 7.09
N VAL A 80 -5.95 -3.35 6.39
CA VAL A 80 -5.56 -2.91 5.05
C VAL A 80 -6.67 -3.18 4.02
N GLN A 81 -7.42 -4.27 4.16
CA GLN A 81 -8.59 -4.56 3.33
C GLN A 81 -9.69 -3.51 3.50
N GLU A 82 -9.97 -3.07 4.73
CA GLU A 82 -10.95 -2.00 4.98
C GLU A 82 -10.50 -0.67 4.35
N LEU A 83 -9.21 -0.32 4.47
CA LEU A 83 -8.64 0.84 3.77
C LEU A 83 -8.75 0.70 2.26
N GLY A 84 -8.43 -0.48 1.71
CA GLY A 84 -8.53 -0.78 0.30
C GLY A 84 -9.95 -0.59 -0.23
N ALA A 85 -10.96 -1.10 0.47
CA ALA A 85 -12.37 -0.94 0.10
C ALA A 85 -12.83 0.53 0.11
N MET A 86 -12.23 1.37 0.95
CA MET A 86 -12.51 2.81 0.99
C MET A 86 -11.79 3.57 -0.14
N ILE A 87 -10.56 3.21 -0.45
CA ILE A 87 -9.66 3.99 -1.32
C ILE A 87 -9.76 3.55 -2.79
N ILE A 88 -9.86 2.25 -3.05
CA ILE A 88 -9.84 1.66 -4.39
C ILE A 88 -11.26 1.67 -4.95
N GLN A 89 -11.67 2.85 -5.42
CA GLN A 89 -12.99 3.06 -6.02
C GLN A 89 -13.10 2.36 -7.39
N PRO A 90 -14.31 1.96 -7.82
CA PRO A 90 -14.51 1.30 -9.11
C PRO A 90 -13.94 2.06 -10.32
N ASP A 91 -14.01 3.39 -10.33
CA ASP A 91 -13.49 4.24 -11.42
C ASP A 91 -11.95 4.23 -11.56
N ASN A 92 -11.26 3.68 -10.55
CA ASN A 92 -9.81 3.49 -10.53
C ASN A 92 -9.39 2.09 -11.00
N ARG A 93 -10.32 1.27 -11.50
CA ARG A 93 -10.06 -0.08 -12.02
C ARG A 93 -10.10 -0.14 -13.55
N GLY A 94 -9.29 -1.02 -14.13
CA GLY A 94 -9.30 -1.35 -15.56
C GLY A 94 -8.12 -0.76 -16.35
N GLU A 95 -8.19 -0.87 -17.68
CA GLU A 95 -7.10 -0.46 -18.57
C GLU A 95 -6.75 1.04 -18.43
N GLY A 96 -5.46 1.34 -18.22
CA GLY A 96 -4.97 2.70 -18.04
C GLY A 96 -5.26 3.33 -16.67
N LYS A 97 -5.72 2.54 -15.69
CA LYS A 97 -6.01 2.98 -14.32
C LYS A 97 -5.01 2.43 -13.29
N GLY A 98 -5.15 2.88 -12.04
CA GLY A 98 -4.23 2.53 -10.95
C GLY A 98 -4.34 1.09 -10.47
N PHE A 99 -5.50 0.44 -10.65
CA PHE A 99 -5.73 -0.95 -10.27
C PHE A 99 -6.31 -1.75 -11.43
N ALA A 100 -6.00 -3.04 -11.47
CA ALA A 100 -6.69 -3.97 -12.36
C ALA A 100 -8.10 -4.29 -11.84
N GLU A 101 -8.88 -4.96 -12.68
CA GLU A 101 -10.13 -5.59 -12.24
C GLU A 101 -9.85 -6.60 -11.12
N GLU A 102 -10.77 -6.68 -10.15
CA GLU A 102 -10.68 -7.69 -9.09
C GLU A 102 -10.65 -9.09 -9.70
N THR A 103 -9.79 -9.95 -9.16
CA THR A 103 -9.72 -11.35 -9.54
C THR A 103 -10.49 -12.21 -8.54
N THR A 104 -10.80 -13.44 -8.93
CA THR A 104 -11.42 -14.41 -8.03
C THR A 104 -10.35 -15.32 -7.42
N THR A 105 -10.50 -15.65 -6.15
CA THR A 105 -9.67 -16.65 -5.47
C THR A 105 -10.54 -17.62 -4.68
N SER A 106 -10.12 -18.87 -4.60
CA SER A 106 -10.74 -19.88 -3.73
C SER A 106 -10.08 -19.96 -2.35
N SER A 107 -9.01 -19.19 -2.12
CA SER A 107 -8.25 -19.18 -0.88
C SER A 107 -9.04 -18.52 0.25
N ASP A 108 -8.95 -19.07 1.45
CA ASP A 108 -9.44 -18.47 2.69
C ASP A 108 -8.37 -17.64 3.42
N ASP A 109 -7.15 -17.58 2.89
CA ASP A 109 -6.08 -16.72 3.39
C ASP A 109 -6.45 -15.23 3.15
N PRO A 110 -6.60 -14.42 4.22
CA PRO A 110 -6.94 -13.01 4.09
C PRO A 110 -5.97 -12.21 3.21
N LEU A 111 -4.67 -12.54 3.23
CA LEU A 111 -3.67 -11.84 2.42
C LEU A 111 -3.90 -12.15 0.95
N VAL A 112 -4.22 -13.39 0.63
CA VAL A 112 -4.55 -13.80 -0.73
C VAL A 112 -5.83 -13.13 -1.22
N GLN A 113 -6.86 -13.05 -0.38
CA GLN A 113 -8.10 -12.33 -0.69
C GLN A 113 -7.87 -10.84 -0.94
N LEU A 114 -7.02 -10.20 -0.14
CA LEU A 114 -6.61 -8.81 -0.36
C LEU A 114 -5.89 -8.65 -1.70
N MET A 115 -4.97 -9.56 -2.06
CA MET A 115 -4.29 -9.50 -3.35
C MET A 115 -5.28 -9.65 -4.52
N ALA A 116 -6.24 -10.58 -4.41
CA ALA A 116 -7.28 -10.75 -5.41
C ALA A 116 -8.16 -9.50 -5.57
N PHE A 117 -8.55 -8.86 -4.46
CA PHE A 117 -9.25 -7.57 -4.44
C PHE A 117 -8.45 -6.44 -5.11
N THR A 118 -7.12 -6.49 -5.07
CA THR A 118 -6.27 -5.50 -5.76
C THR A 118 -6.01 -5.84 -7.23
N GLY A 119 -6.59 -6.94 -7.73
CA GLY A 119 -6.49 -7.40 -9.12
C GLY A 119 -5.26 -8.25 -9.45
N ARG A 120 -4.57 -8.77 -8.43
CA ARG A 120 -3.41 -9.66 -8.61
C ARG A 120 -3.87 -11.09 -8.90
N GLN A 121 -3.02 -11.84 -9.59
CA GLN A 121 -3.25 -13.27 -9.82
C GLN A 121 -2.81 -14.05 -8.58
N THR A 122 -3.70 -14.88 -8.06
CA THR A 122 -3.55 -15.59 -6.78
C THR A 122 -3.99 -17.04 -6.86
#